data_AF-A0A7R7XQC5-F1
#
_entry.id   AF-A0A7R7XQC5-F1
#
_cell.length_a   1.000
_cell.length_b   1.000
_cell.length_c   1.000
_cell.angle_alpha   90.00
_cell.angle_beta   90.00
_cell.angle_gamma   90.00
#
_symmetry.space_group_name_H-M   'P 1'
#
loop_
_entity.id
_entity.type
_entity.pdbx_description
1 polymer ?
#
loop_
_entity_poly.entity_id
_entity_poly.type
_entity_poly.pdbx_seq_one_letter_code
_entity_poly.pdbx_strand_id
1 'polypeptide(L)'
;MIRSLVSGDQNCLMPLLEAFLSVDYVARLRRLLEAEPDDTPTLLQNILSLPPSIHKAFRAGYLDIRTRTELGENPPPIDEEYLDNCGYGLRRLYPDEISGLYLGDGTRFQNIMHYFQLSTPDPKHLFLPSNFLINVHFRFATALHLFYIEVKVARGWPRKSIGLSLPQRVRSGLCWLWLRLPKWLRVSTYMLLNRIGRKLYPLEASVWAQRLPFGCVPIQEVCHLMSYAERDGFANDIKDCVEQLRKLPNFSPYLICNSLGGAITDHRIPGDTGGPFKTETEFNDHLSSHLRHFYFTHSDFHPTNLLVERGRLSAIVDWESAGFRPEYWEFAKAMYGTMGGGVMGDIFWRAFGPRV
;
A
#
# COMPACT_ATOMS: atom_id res chain seq x y z
N MET A 1 23.11 -13.83 17.74
CA MET A 1 22.41 -14.74 16.80
C MET A 1 23.41 -15.66 16.10
N ILE A 2 24.61 -15.18 15.71
CA ILE A 2 25.64 -16.07 15.10
C ILE A 2 26.45 -16.87 16.12
N ARG A 3 26.77 -16.33 17.32
CA ARG A 3 27.42 -17.13 18.38
C ARG A 3 26.57 -18.33 18.88
N SER A 4 25.25 -18.32 18.64
CA SER A 4 24.36 -19.46 18.94
C SER A 4 24.17 -20.42 17.75
N LEU A 5 24.71 -20.11 16.56
CA LEU A 5 24.75 -21.04 15.41
C LEU A 5 25.92 -22.04 15.52
N VAL A 6 26.77 -21.90 16.55
CA VAL A 6 27.98 -22.72 16.75
C VAL A 6 27.69 -24.04 17.46
N SER A 7 26.52 -24.21 18.08
CA SER A 7 26.19 -25.39 18.88
C SER A 7 24.87 -26.04 18.46
N GLY A 8 24.92 -27.01 17.54
CA GLY A 8 23.82 -27.98 17.37
C GLY A 8 23.56 -28.46 15.95
N ASP A 9 23.26 -27.55 15.01
CA ASP A 9 22.68 -27.89 13.69
C ASP A 9 23.46 -27.31 12.49
N GLN A 10 24.79 -27.42 12.50
CA GLN A 10 25.67 -26.86 11.44
C GLN A 10 25.36 -27.36 10.02
N ASN A 11 24.80 -28.57 9.85
CA ASN A 11 24.68 -29.19 8.53
C ASN A 11 23.56 -28.62 7.63
N CYS A 12 22.57 -27.91 8.19
CA CYS A 12 21.45 -27.38 7.39
C CYS A 12 21.36 -25.85 7.35
N LEU A 13 21.83 -25.17 8.40
CA LEU A 13 21.65 -23.72 8.53
C LEU A 13 22.64 -22.91 7.69
N MET A 14 23.88 -23.39 7.54
CA MET A 14 24.89 -22.72 6.73
C MET A 14 24.57 -22.73 5.24
N PRO A 15 24.22 -23.89 4.63
CA PRO A 15 23.79 -23.91 3.22
C PRO A 15 22.54 -23.06 2.97
N LEU A 16 21.60 -23.00 3.92
CA LEU A 16 20.40 -22.17 3.79
C LEU A 16 20.75 -20.67 3.83
N LEU A 17 21.67 -20.28 4.72
CA LEU A 17 22.16 -18.92 4.83
C LEU A 17 22.91 -18.49 3.56
N GLU A 18 23.73 -19.38 3.01
CA GLU A 18 24.45 -19.18 1.74
C GLU A 18 23.49 -19.15 0.54
N ALA A 19 22.39 -19.92 0.55
CA ALA A 19 21.37 -19.80 -0.48
C ALA A 19 20.61 -18.46 -0.39
N PHE A 20 20.39 -17.96 0.83
CA PHE A 20 19.65 -16.71 1.06
C PHE A 20 20.47 -15.45 0.81
N LEU A 21 21.77 -15.47 1.17
CA LEU A 21 22.68 -14.35 1.07
C LEU A 21 23.82 -14.56 0.06
N SER A 22 23.99 -15.68 -0.63
CA SER A 22 25.24 -16.04 -1.34
C SER A 22 26.44 -16.32 -0.42
N VAL A 23 27.40 -17.09 -0.94
CA VAL A 23 28.62 -17.47 -0.22
C VAL A 23 29.48 -16.25 0.14
N ASP A 24 29.61 -15.29 -0.78
CA ASP A 24 30.48 -14.11 -0.60
C ASP A 24 29.95 -13.19 0.51
N TYR A 25 28.64 -12.98 0.59
CA TYR A 25 28.07 -12.14 1.65
C TYR A 25 28.06 -12.87 3.00
N VAL A 26 27.93 -14.20 3.03
CA VAL A 26 28.13 -14.96 4.29
C VAL A 26 29.56 -14.82 4.79
N ALA A 27 30.55 -14.88 3.91
CA ALA A 27 31.95 -14.65 4.27
C ALA A 27 32.19 -13.21 4.77
N ARG A 28 31.56 -12.19 4.14
CA ARG A 28 31.61 -10.80 4.61
C ARG A 28 30.93 -10.61 5.96
N LEU A 29 29.76 -11.24 6.17
CA LEU A 29 29.01 -11.22 7.43
C LEU A 29 29.82 -11.83 8.57
N ARG A 30 30.51 -12.96 8.33
CA ARG A 30 31.41 -13.57 9.31
C ARG A 30 32.56 -12.65 9.67
N ARG A 31 33.26 -12.09 8.67
CA ARG A 31 34.36 -11.14 8.91
C ARG A 31 33.96 -9.96 9.78
N LEU A 32 32.79 -9.37 9.53
CA LEU A 32 32.29 -8.27 10.34
C LEU A 32 31.98 -8.74 11.77
N LEU A 33 31.27 -9.84 11.94
CA LEU A 33 30.81 -10.29 13.27
C LEU A 33 31.87 -11.00 14.12
N GLU A 34 32.95 -11.48 13.51
CA GLU A 34 34.08 -12.15 14.16
C GLU A 34 35.29 -11.23 14.31
N ALA A 35 35.10 -9.91 14.13
CA ALA A 35 36.16 -8.92 14.30
C ALA A 35 36.87 -9.04 15.66
N GLU A 36 38.19 -8.90 15.63
CA GLU A 36 39.03 -8.99 16.83
C GLU A 36 38.73 -7.83 17.80
N PRO A 37 38.92 -8.02 19.12
CA PRO A 37 38.62 -6.99 20.13
C PRO A 37 39.35 -5.65 19.90
N ASP A 38 40.51 -5.70 19.23
CA ASP A 38 41.36 -4.53 18.97
C ASP A 38 40.98 -3.78 17.68
N ASP A 39 40.12 -4.35 16.83
CA ASP A 39 39.61 -3.72 15.61
C ASP A 39 38.39 -2.83 15.91
N THR A 40 38.68 -1.73 16.61
CA THR A 40 37.68 -0.71 17.03
C THR A 40 36.83 -0.19 15.85
N PRO A 41 37.42 0.11 14.67
CA PRO A 41 36.65 0.46 13.46
C PRO A 41 35.56 -0.54 13.08
N THR A 42 35.91 -1.82 12.95
CA THR A 42 34.96 -2.86 12.53
C THR A 42 33.92 -3.14 13.62
N LEU A 43 34.31 -3.05 14.89
CA LEU A 43 33.38 -3.17 16.03
C LEU A 43 32.31 -2.08 16.03
N LEU A 44 32.68 -0.82 15.75
CA LEU A 44 31.72 0.28 15.66
C LEU A 44 30.71 0.07 14.54
N GLN A 45 31.15 -0.47 13.39
CA GLN A 45 30.26 -0.81 12.27
C GLN A 45 29.23 -1.90 12.63
N ASN A 46 29.49 -2.73 13.64
CA ASN A 46 28.56 -3.78 14.10
C ASN A 46 27.53 -3.29 15.13
N ILE A 47 27.68 -2.07 15.65
CA ILE A 47 26.85 -1.58 16.75
C ILE A 47 25.78 -0.63 16.20
N LEU A 48 24.52 -1.06 16.31
CA LEU A 48 23.35 -0.21 16.09
C LEU A 48 22.55 -0.07 17.39
N SER A 49 22.59 1.12 17.97
CA SER A 49 21.87 1.44 19.20
C SER A 49 20.43 1.89 18.89
N LEU A 50 19.46 1.15 19.41
CA LEU A 50 18.03 1.44 19.23
C LEU A 50 17.33 1.55 20.60
N PRO A 51 16.31 2.42 20.74
CA PRO A 51 15.49 2.48 21.96
C PRO A 51 14.91 1.10 22.30
N PRO A 52 14.72 0.74 23.58
CA PRO A 52 14.34 -0.62 23.98
C PRO A 52 13.10 -1.19 23.26
N SER A 53 12.07 -0.36 23.08
CA SER A 53 10.84 -0.74 22.34
C SER A 53 11.10 -0.99 20.86
N ILE A 54 11.91 -0.14 20.23
CA ILE A 54 12.26 -0.24 18.80
C ILE A 54 13.18 -1.43 18.58
N HIS A 55 14.18 -1.61 19.45
CA HIS A 55 15.11 -2.74 19.40
C HIS A 55 14.38 -4.08 19.48
N LYS A 56 13.41 -4.22 20.39
CA LYS A 56 12.60 -5.44 20.51
C LYS A 56 11.79 -5.72 19.24
N ALA A 57 11.15 -4.70 18.68
CA ALA A 57 10.36 -4.84 17.46
C ALA A 57 11.22 -5.11 16.22
N PHE A 58 12.38 -4.47 16.13
CA PHE A 58 13.38 -4.68 15.07
C PHE A 58 13.92 -6.12 15.08
N ARG A 59 14.26 -6.66 16.26
CA ARG A 59 14.72 -8.06 16.38
C ARG A 59 13.66 -9.10 16.07
N ALA A 60 12.40 -8.77 16.30
CA ALA A 60 11.28 -9.64 15.99
C ALA A 60 10.81 -9.54 14.52
N GLY A 61 11.47 -8.71 13.69
CA GLY A 61 11.15 -8.57 12.27
C GLY A 61 9.90 -7.74 11.99
N TYR A 62 9.49 -6.89 12.93
CA TYR A 62 8.33 -6.01 12.76
C TYR A 62 8.70 -4.59 12.30
N LEU A 63 9.98 -4.24 12.39
CA LEU A 63 10.53 -2.99 11.89
C LEU A 63 11.70 -3.32 10.96
N ASP A 64 11.82 -2.57 9.86
CA ASP A 64 13.01 -2.57 9.03
C ASP A 64 13.62 -1.15 8.95
N ILE A 65 14.89 -1.05 8.59
CA ILE A 65 15.58 0.21 8.31
C ILE A 65 16.10 0.12 6.87
N ARG A 66 15.87 1.18 6.09
CA ARG A 66 16.31 1.30 4.68
C ARG A 66 16.95 2.65 4.42
N THR A 67 17.70 2.80 3.33
CA THR A 67 18.18 4.13 2.91
C THR A 67 17.10 4.86 2.10
N ARG A 68 17.14 6.20 2.10
CA ARG A 68 16.13 7.09 1.51
C ARG A 68 16.07 7.01 -0.01
N THR A 69 17.16 6.62 -0.66
CA THR A 69 17.24 6.36 -2.11
C THR A 69 16.52 5.06 -2.51
N GLU A 70 16.20 4.18 -1.56
CA GLU A 70 15.72 2.82 -1.78
C GLU A 70 14.22 2.61 -1.46
N LEU A 71 13.39 3.64 -1.57
CA LEU A 71 11.92 3.52 -1.37
C LEU A 71 11.20 2.67 -2.44
N GLY A 72 11.92 1.85 -3.20
CA GLY A 72 11.40 0.84 -4.14
C GLY A 72 11.09 -0.51 -3.47
N GLU A 73 10.39 -1.37 -4.20
CA GLU A 73 9.84 -2.63 -3.65
C GLU A 73 10.82 -3.81 -3.68
N ASN A 74 11.85 -3.75 -4.53
CA ASN A 74 12.81 -4.84 -4.69
C ASN A 74 13.96 -4.71 -3.67
N PRO A 75 14.40 -5.84 -3.07
CA PRO A 75 15.57 -5.83 -2.21
C PRO A 75 16.81 -5.43 -3.02
N PRO A 76 17.60 -4.43 -2.58
CA PRO A 76 18.71 -3.91 -3.36
C PRO A 76 19.86 -4.93 -3.46
N PRO A 77 20.73 -4.82 -4.48
CA PRO A 77 22.01 -5.52 -4.51
C PRO A 77 22.79 -5.23 -3.21
N ILE A 78 23.47 -6.23 -2.67
CA ILE A 78 24.13 -6.11 -1.36
C ILE A 78 25.45 -5.31 -1.43
N ASP A 79 25.88 -4.93 -2.64
CA ASP A 79 27.20 -4.33 -2.93
C ASP A 79 27.22 -2.80 -3.09
N GLU A 80 26.08 -2.11 -2.97
CA GLU A 80 26.12 -0.63 -3.03
C GLU A 80 26.64 -0.06 -1.70
N GLU A 81 27.90 0.39 -1.71
CA GLU A 81 28.47 1.23 -0.68
C GLU A 81 27.85 2.63 -0.82
N TYR A 82 26.83 2.91 -0.01
CA TYR A 82 26.05 4.14 -0.12
C TYR A 82 26.81 5.38 0.35
N LEU A 83 26.65 6.47 -0.42
CA LEU A 83 27.20 7.81 -0.18
C LEU A 83 26.87 8.35 1.23
N ASP A 84 27.84 9.06 1.83
CA ASP A 84 27.81 9.69 3.18
C ASP A 84 26.60 10.62 3.49
N ASN A 85 25.72 10.88 2.52
CA ASN A 85 24.57 11.80 2.64
C ASN A 85 23.20 11.13 2.50
N CYS A 86 23.12 9.79 2.46
CA CYS A 86 21.84 9.09 2.38
C CYS A 86 21.10 9.11 3.73
N GLY A 87 19.88 9.66 3.75
CA GLY A 87 18.99 9.51 4.91
C GLY A 87 18.53 8.06 5.07
N TYR A 88 18.06 7.69 6.25
CA TYR A 88 17.49 6.37 6.57
C TYR A 88 15.98 6.51 6.85
N GLY A 89 15.24 5.45 6.58
CA GLY A 89 13.82 5.31 6.92
C GLY A 89 13.62 4.09 7.81
N LEU A 90 13.06 4.29 9.00
CA LEU A 90 12.54 3.25 9.87
C LEU A 90 11.09 2.96 9.48
N ARG A 91 10.83 1.76 8.95
CA ARG A 91 9.51 1.36 8.49
C ARG A 91 8.88 0.36 9.44
N ARG A 92 7.58 0.50 9.67
CA ARG A 92 6.76 -0.55 10.26
C ARG A 92 6.37 -1.56 9.20
N LEU A 93 6.71 -2.82 9.43
CA LEU A 93 6.21 -3.92 8.63
C LEU A 93 4.79 -4.22 9.12
N TYR A 94 3.84 -4.19 8.19
CA TYR A 94 2.48 -4.66 8.44
C TYR A 94 2.53 -6.14 8.87
N PRO A 95 1.48 -6.75 9.45
CA PRO A 95 0.15 -6.24 9.73
C PRO A 95 -0.25 -6.27 11.22
N ASP A 96 0.70 -6.32 12.16
CA ASP A 96 0.36 -6.16 13.59
C ASP A 96 0.64 -4.73 14.06
N GLU A 97 -0.37 -4.12 14.68
CA GLU A 97 -0.25 -2.80 15.31
C GLU A 97 0.57 -2.90 16.58
N ILE A 98 1.90 -2.90 16.42
CA ILE A 98 2.79 -2.79 17.58
C ILE A 98 2.64 -1.38 18.14
N SER A 99 1.92 -1.32 19.25
CA SER A 99 1.74 -0.14 20.06
C SER A 99 2.87 -0.02 21.09
N GLY A 100 3.07 1.18 21.65
CA GLY A 100 4.12 1.43 22.65
C GLY A 100 5.53 1.50 22.07
N LEU A 101 5.68 1.87 20.80
CA LEU A 101 6.98 2.18 20.19
C LEU A 101 7.36 3.63 20.46
N TYR A 102 8.51 3.85 21.10
CA TYR A 102 9.05 5.17 21.43
C TYR A 102 10.45 5.35 20.85
N LEU A 103 10.72 6.53 20.31
CA LEU A 103 12.04 6.96 19.87
C LEU A 103 12.89 7.39 21.07
N GLY A 104 14.19 7.63 20.85
CA GLY A 104 15.14 7.95 21.92
C GLY A 104 14.85 9.26 22.66
N ASP A 105 14.13 10.17 22.03
CA ASP A 105 13.65 11.44 22.59
C ASP A 105 12.31 11.31 23.34
N GLY A 106 11.76 10.09 23.45
CA GLY A 106 10.46 9.83 24.08
C GLY A 106 9.26 10.09 23.16
N THR A 107 9.46 10.51 21.92
CA THR A 107 8.37 10.68 20.96
C THR A 107 7.80 9.31 20.57
N ARG A 108 6.47 9.24 20.45
CA ARG A 108 5.78 8.00 20.07
C ARG A 108 5.89 7.78 18.56
N PHE A 109 6.36 6.61 18.15
CA PHE A 109 6.39 6.21 16.75
C PHE A 109 4.99 5.77 16.30
N GLN A 110 4.26 6.71 15.67
CA GLN A 110 2.88 6.51 15.22
C GLN A 110 2.77 6.26 13.70
N ASN A 111 3.73 6.75 12.93
CA ASN A 111 3.71 6.68 11.47
C ASN A 111 4.18 5.31 10.95
N ILE A 112 3.81 5.00 9.70
CA ILE A 112 4.30 3.81 8.97
C ILE A 112 5.81 3.93 8.69
N MET A 113 6.28 5.16 8.48
CA MET A 113 7.67 5.49 8.16
C MET A 113 8.15 6.65 9.01
N HIS A 114 9.38 6.58 9.52
CA HIS A 114 10.08 7.68 10.18
C HIS A 114 11.48 7.85 9.58
N TYR A 115 11.75 9.03 9.04
CA TYR A 115 13.04 9.35 8.43
C TYR A 115 14.00 9.93 9.45
N PHE A 116 15.24 9.46 9.42
CA PHE A 116 16.33 9.94 10.28
C PHE A 116 17.65 9.92 9.50
N GLN A 117 18.69 10.54 10.05
CA GLN A 117 20.02 10.52 9.45
C GLN A 117 21.02 10.01 10.49
N LEU A 118 21.90 9.12 10.06
CA LEU A 118 23.07 8.75 10.85
C LEU A 118 24.20 9.70 10.48
N SER A 119 24.82 10.32 11.47
CA SER A 119 25.96 11.21 11.27
C SER A 119 27.01 10.95 12.35
N THR A 120 28.26 11.20 11.99
CA THR A 120 29.40 11.08 12.88
C THR A 120 30.22 12.37 12.81
N PRO A 121 30.68 12.91 13.95
CA PRO A 121 31.57 14.07 13.95
C PRO A 121 32.96 13.73 13.40
N ASP A 122 33.33 12.45 13.34
CA ASP A 122 34.63 11.97 12.88
C ASP A 122 34.51 10.70 12.01
N PRO A 123 34.39 10.84 10.68
CA PRO A 123 34.23 9.70 9.78
C PRO A 123 35.44 8.75 9.74
N LYS A 124 36.63 9.21 10.17
CA LYS A 124 37.87 8.43 10.07
C LYS A 124 38.10 7.52 11.28
N HIS A 125 37.54 7.89 12.43
CA HIS A 125 37.75 7.18 13.69
C HIS A 125 36.45 6.68 14.33
N LEU A 126 35.30 7.27 14.01
CA LEU A 126 33.98 6.90 14.50
C LEU A 126 33.10 6.46 13.34
N PHE A 127 33.32 5.23 12.89
CA PHE A 127 32.57 4.64 11.78
C PHE A 127 31.09 4.50 12.11
N LEU A 128 30.24 4.79 11.11
CA LEU A 128 28.81 4.55 11.19
C LEU A 128 28.49 3.05 11.13
N PRO A 129 27.28 2.63 11.59
CA PRO A 129 26.82 1.26 11.44
C PRO A 129 26.89 0.80 9.98
N SER A 130 27.27 -0.46 9.78
CA SER A 130 27.46 -1.03 8.44
C SER A 130 26.12 -1.09 7.69
N ASN A 131 26.06 -0.42 6.54
CA ASN A 131 24.94 -0.53 5.60
C ASN A 131 24.68 -1.97 5.16
N PHE A 132 25.75 -2.76 5.04
CA PHE A 132 25.65 -4.18 4.75
C PHE A 132 24.85 -4.92 5.82
N LEU A 133 25.09 -4.67 7.11
CA LEU A 133 24.35 -5.32 8.20
C LEU A 133 22.89 -4.87 8.27
N ILE A 134 22.63 -3.59 7.97
CA ILE A 134 21.27 -3.06 7.86
C ILE A 134 20.52 -3.77 6.72
N ASN A 135 21.14 -3.94 5.55
CA ASN A 135 20.58 -4.63 4.39
C ASN A 135 20.35 -6.13 4.67
N VAL A 136 21.30 -6.80 5.34
CA VAL A 136 21.14 -8.20 5.78
C VAL A 136 19.93 -8.33 6.72
N HIS A 137 19.81 -7.47 7.73
CA HIS A 137 18.65 -7.47 8.63
C HIS A 137 17.36 -7.23 7.86
N PHE A 138 17.34 -6.24 6.97
CA PHE A 138 16.19 -5.93 6.12
C PHE A 138 15.68 -7.15 5.34
N ARG A 139 16.58 -7.93 4.74
CA ARG A 139 16.23 -9.16 4.02
C ARG A 139 15.59 -10.20 4.94
N PHE A 140 16.15 -10.41 6.12
CA PHE A 140 15.56 -11.33 7.12
C PHE A 140 14.20 -10.84 7.61
N ALA A 141 14.06 -9.55 7.91
CA ALA A 141 12.80 -8.95 8.33
C ALA A 141 11.74 -9.12 7.24
N THR A 142 12.10 -8.93 5.97
CA THR A 142 11.21 -9.15 4.82
C THR A 142 10.81 -10.62 4.69
N ALA A 143 11.75 -11.56 4.81
CA ALA A 143 11.45 -12.99 4.75
C ALA A 143 10.52 -13.44 5.89
N LEU A 144 10.80 -13.02 7.13
CA LEU A 144 9.94 -13.29 8.30
C LEU A 144 8.55 -12.69 8.12
N HIS A 145 8.48 -11.49 7.56
CA HIS A 145 7.23 -10.81 7.24
C HIS A 145 6.40 -11.58 6.21
N LEU A 146 7.02 -12.17 5.19
CA LEU A 146 6.31 -13.01 4.20
C LEU A 146 5.67 -14.25 4.85
N PHE A 147 6.41 -14.99 5.69
CA PHE A 147 5.84 -16.12 6.43
C PHE A 147 4.66 -15.69 7.31
N TYR A 148 4.75 -14.51 7.91
CA TYR A 148 3.67 -13.98 8.73
C TYR A 148 2.42 -13.63 7.89
N ILE A 149 2.60 -13.05 6.70
CA ILE A 149 1.52 -12.83 5.74
C ILE A 149 0.86 -14.15 5.38
N GLU A 150 1.63 -15.18 5.03
CA GLU A 150 1.10 -16.50 4.69
C GLU A 150 0.25 -17.10 5.81
N VAL A 151 0.70 -16.98 7.06
CA VAL A 151 -0.08 -17.41 8.22
C VAL A 151 -1.39 -16.64 8.35
N LYS A 152 -1.40 -15.33 8.09
CA LYS A 152 -2.65 -14.53 8.11
C LYS A 152 -3.58 -14.88 6.94
N VAL A 153 -3.05 -15.09 5.74
CA VAL A 153 -3.83 -15.57 4.59
C VAL A 153 -4.48 -16.92 4.92
N ALA A 154 -3.71 -17.84 5.52
CA ALA A 154 -4.21 -19.16 5.94
C ALA A 154 -5.27 -19.09 7.04
N ARG A 155 -5.22 -18.09 7.93
CA ARG A 155 -6.28 -17.83 8.93
C ARG A 155 -7.59 -17.34 8.29
N GLY A 156 -7.52 -16.83 7.06
CA GLY A 156 -8.68 -16.35 6.30
C GLY A 156 -9.20 -14.99 6.76
N TRP A 157 -10.24 -14.52 6.08
CA TRP A 157 -10.82 -13.21 6.31
C TRP A 157 -11.45 -13.06 7.71
N PRO A 158 -11.35 -11.86 8.33
CA PRO A 158 -12.05 -11.58 9.59
C PRO A 158 -13.57 -11.81 9.47
N ARG A 159 -14.20 -12.10 10.63
CA ARG A 159 -15.55 -12.69 10.78
C ARG A 159 -16.59 -12.25 9.75
N LYS A 160 -17.45 -13.22 9.38
CA LYS A 160 -18.65 -13.06 8.53
C LYS A 160 -19.39 -11.76 8.82
N SER A 161 -19.54 -10.93 7.79
CA SER A 161 -20.58 -9.92 7.73
C SER A 161 -21.93 -10.59 8.04
N ILE A 162 -22.75 -9.96 8.89
CA ILE A 162 -24.18 -10.26 8.94
C ILE A 162 -24.76 -9.65 7.67
N GLY A 163 -24.64 -10.38 6.56
CA GLY A 163 -25.24 -9.97 5.30
C GLY A 163 -26.76 -10.07 5.41
N LEU A 164 -27.44 -8.93 5.51
CA LEU A 164 -28.85 -8.84 5.19
C LEU A 164 -28.97 -8.89 3.66
N SER A 165 -29.06 -10.10 3.10
CA SER A 165 -29.32 -10.28 1.67
C SER A 165 -30.76 -9.87 1.35
N LEU A 166 -30.95 -8.59 1.03
CA LEU A 166 -32.23 -8.08 0.58
C LEU A 166 -32.42 -8.43 -0.90
N PRO A 167 -33.60 -8.94 -1.33
CA PRO A 167 -33.90 -9.14 -2.73
C PRO A 167 -33.73 -7.83 -3.53
N GLN A 168 -33.25 -7.92 -4.77
CA GLN A 168 -32.95 -6.76 -5.62
C GLN A 168 -34.11 -5.75 -5.68
N ARG A 169 -35.36 -6.22 -5.75
CA ARG A 169 -36.56 -5.36 -5.76
C ARG A 169 -36.71 -4.55 -4.48
N VAL A 170 -36.43 -5.16 -3.32
CA VAL A 170 -36.48 -4.48 -2.01
C VAL A 170 -35.36 -3.46 -1.92
N ARG A 171 -34.14 -3.80 -2.37
CA ARG A 171 -33.02 -2.86 -2.44
C ARG A 171 -33.35 -1.64 -3.30
N SER A 172 -33.85 -1.87 -4.52
CA SER A 172 -34.25 -0.80 -5.43
C SER A 172 -35.37 0.07 -4.84
N GLY A 173 -36.36 -0.54 -4.18
CA GLY A 173 -37.43 0.18 -3.49
C GLY A 173 -36.91 1.04 -2.33
N LEU A 174 -36.01 0.50 -1.51
CA LEU A 174 -35.37 1.23 -0.41
C LEU A 174 -34.49 2.37 -0.93
N CYS A 175 -33.67 2.16 -1.96
CA CYS A 175 -32.86 3.20 -2.58
C CYS A 175 -33.74 4.33 -3.14
N TRP A 176 -34.81 3.97 -3.85
CA TRP A 176 -35.73 4.96 -4.40
C TRP A 176 -36.43 5.76 -3.31
N LEU A 177 -36.88 5.10 -2.23
CA LEU A 177 -37.48 5.77 -1.07
C LEU A 177 -36.46 6.68 -0.38
N TRP A 178 -35.22 6.20 -0.22
CA TRP A 178 -34.12 6.94 0.39
C TRP A 178 -33.80 8.23 -0.37
N LEU A 179 -33.77 8.16 -1.71
CA LEU A 179 -33.48 9.33 -2.56
C LEU A 179 -34.58 10.40 -2.49
N ARG A 180 -35.81 10.03 -2.12
CA ARG A 180 -36.92 10.97 -1.90
C ARG A 180 -36.86 11.69 -0.55
N LEU A 181 -36.04 11.22 0.39
CA LEU A 181 -35.91 11.89 1.67
C LEU A 181 -35.19 13.23 1.53
N PRO A 182 -35.64 14.27 2.29
CA PRO A 182 -34.98 15.57 2.33
C PRO A 182 -33.48 15.45 2.65
N LYS A 183 -32.66 16.34 2.06
CA LYS A 183 -31.19 16.33 2.24
C LYS A 183 -30.79 16.37 3.73
N TRP A 184 -31.45 17.20 4.54
CA TRP A 184 -31.14 17.34 5.97
C TRP A 184 -31.32 16.02 6.73
N LEU A 185 -32.34 15.22 6.37
CA LEU A 185 -32.61 13.92 7.02
C LEU A 185 -31.59 12.87 6.60
N ARG A 186 -31.21 12.83 5.32
CA ARG A 186 -30.13 11.97 4.83
C ARG A 186 -28.80 12.28 5.52
N VAL A 187 -28.43 13.56 5.60
CA VAL A 187 -27.20 14.01 6.29
C VAL A 187 -27.23 13.63 7.77
N SER A 188 -28.34 13.87 8.46
CA SER A 188 -28.50 13.50 9.88
C SER A 188 -28.34 11.99 10.09
N THR A 189 -28.87 11.18 9.16
CA THR A 189 -28.73 9.72 9.22
C THR A 189 -27.29 9.28 8.98
N TYR A 190 -26.57 9.87 8.02
CA TYR A 190 -25.14 9.58 7.83
C TYR A 190 -24.30 9.99 9.04
N MET A 191 -24.60 11.12 9.69
CA MET A 191 -23.94 11.51 10.94
C MET A 191 -24.21 10.51 12.08
N LEU A 192 -25.45 10.00 12.17
CA LEU A 192 -25.80 8.97 13.15
C LEU A 192 -25.08 7.65 12.85
N LEU A 193 -25.08 7.20 11.59
CA LEU A 193 -24.36 6.00 11.15
C LEU A 193 -22.86 6.12 11.39
N ASN A 194 -22.25 7.29 11.18
CA ASN A 194 -20.85 7.54 11.51
C ASN A 194 -20.60 7.39 13.02
N ARG A 195 -21.47 7.96 13.89
CA ARG A 195 -21.36 7.78 15.35
C ARG A 195 -21.51 6.32 15.78
N ILE A 196 -22.47 5.60 15.22
CA ILE A 196 -22.69 4.17 15.50
C ILE A 196 -21.51 3.35 15.00
N GLY A 197 -21.04 3.61 13.78
CA GLY A 197 -19.89 2.95 13.17
C GLY A 197 -18.63 3.12 14.01
N ARG A 198 -18.38 4.29 14.61
CA ARG A 198 -17.23 4.51 15.50
C ARG A 198 -17.30 3.68 16.79
N LYS A 199 -18.51 3.33 17.24
CA LYS A 199 -18.71 2.44 18.40
C LYS A 199 -18.59 0.96 18.03
N LEU A 200 -19.08 0.58 16.84
CA LEU A 200 -19.05 -0.82 16.37
C LEU A 200 -17.68 -1.22 15.82
N TYR A 201 -16.94 -0.26 15.26
CA TYR A 201 -15.63 -0.43 14.68
C TYR A 201 -14.69 0.62 15.30
N PRO A 202 -14.01 0.29 16.42
CA PRO A 202 -13.00 1.18 16.98
C PRO A 202 -11.89 1.47 15.95
N LEU A 203 -11.25 2.64 16.09
CA LEU A 203 -10.23 3.22 15.20
C LEU A 203 -8.90 2.41 15.18
N GLU A 204 -8.98 1.10 14.95
CA GLU A 204 -7.87 0.14 15.00
C GLU A 204 -7.31 -0.18 13.58
N ALA A 205 -7.52 0.69 12.60
CA ALA A 205 -7.05 0.42 11.23
C ALA A 205 -6.58 1.68 10.51
N SER A 206 -7.34 2.78 10.60
CA SER A 206 -6.98 4.03 9.90
C SER A 206 -7.71 5.23 10.50
N VAL A 207 -7.01 6.35 10.67
CA VAL A 207 -7.60 7.65 11.09
C VAL A 207 -8.52 8.21 10.00
N TRP A 208 -8.36 7.74 8.76
CA TRP A 208 -9.00 8.28 7.57
C TRP A 208 -10.10 7.36 6.99
N ALA A 209 -10.07 6.06 7.31
CA ALA A 209 -11.03 5.09 6.80
C ALA A 209 -11.84 4.43 7.93
N GLN A 210 -13.12 4.79 8.02
CA GLN A 210 -14.06 4.09 8.88
C GLN A 210 -14.50 2.79 8.18
N ARG A 211 -14.41 1.65 8.87
CA ARG A 211 -15.01 0.40 8.37
C ARG A 211 -16.50 0.66 8.12
N LEU A 212 -16.92 0.46 6.87
CA LEU A 212 -18.33 0.56 6.54
C LEU A 212 -19.09 -0.58 7.25
N PRO A 213 -20.35 -0.33 7.68
CA PRO A 213 -21.20 -1.42 8.13
C PRO A 213 -21.25 -2.52 7.06
N PHE A 214 -21.57 -3.74 7.49
CA PHE A 214 -21.69 -4.94 6.62
C PHE A 214 -20.37 -5.64 6.23
N GLY A 215 -19.27 -5.37 6.93
CA GLY A 215 -18.05 -6.20 6.84
C GLY A 215 -17.22 -6.05 5.56
N CYS A 216 -17.59 -5.10 4.70
CA CYS A 216 -16.74 -4.65 3.61
C CYS A 216 -15.66 -3.70 4.15
N VAL A 217 -14.45 -3.84 3.64
CA VAL A 217 -13.30 -3.01 4.03
C VAL A 217 -12.62 -2.45 2.78
N PRO A 218 -12.04 -1.24 2.83
CA PRO A 218 -11.23 -0.73 1.74
C PRO A 218 -10.08 -1.69 1.44
N ILE A 219 -9.83 -1.98 0.16
CA ILE A 219 -8.79 -2.94 -0.24
C ILE A 219 -7.39 -2.48 0.21
N GLN A 220 -7.15 -1.17 0.28
CA GLN A 220 -5.90 -0.60 0.80
C GLN A 220 -5.50 -1.17 2.18
N GLU A 221 -6.49 -1.45 3.03
CA GLU A 221 -6.26 -1.91 4.41
C GLU A 221 -5.95 -3.41 4.50
N VAL A 222 -6.28 -4.18 3.46
CA VAL A 222 -6.34 -5.66 3.54
C VAL A 222 -5.79 -6.38 2.32
N CYS A 223 -5.24 -5.68 1.33
CA CYS A 223 -4.65 -6.30 0.14
C CYS A 223 -3.57 -7.33 0.48
N HIS A 224 -2.86 -7.12 1.59
CA HIS A 224 -1.85 -8.05 2.12
C HIS A 224 -2.44 -9.36 2.66
N LEU A 225 -3.74 -9.42 2.98
CA LEU A 225 -4.43 -10.62 3.45
C LEU A 225 -4.95 -11.49 2.31
N MET A 226 -4.81 -11.04 1.05
CA MET A 226 -5.27 -11.78 -0.12
C MET A 226 -4.23 -12.80 -0.57
N SER A 227 -4.67 -14.04 -0.73
CA SER A 227 -3.95 -15.06 -1.50
C SER A 227 -3.80 -14.65 -2.97
N TYR A 228 -2.84 -15.24 -3.68
CA TYR A 228 -2.65 -14.98 -5.12
C TYR A 228 -3.91 -15.26 -5.94
N ALA A 229 -4.63 -16.34 -5.66
CA ALA A 229 -5.88 -16.67 -6.34
C ALA A 229 -6.99 -15.63 -6.09
N GLU A 230 -7.07 -15.08 -4.87
CA GLU A 230 -8.01 -14.00 -4.56
C GLU A 230 -7.61 -12.70 -5.26
N ARG A 231 -6.32 -12.38 -5.36
CA ARG A 231 -5.84 -11.20 -6.11
C ARG A 231 -6.23 -11.30 -7.58
N ASP A 232 -6.05 -12.47 -8.18
CA ASP A 232 -6.47 -12.74 -9.56
C ASP A 232 -7.99 -12.63 -9.73
N GLY A 233 -8.76 -13.19 -8.79
CA GLY A 233 -10.22 -13.08 -8.78
C GLY A 233 -10.70 -11.64 -8.65
N PHE A 234 -10.09 -10.86 -7.78
CA PHE A 234 -10.38 -9.44 -7.59
C PHE A 234 -10.01 -8.59 -8.81
N ALA A 235 -8.87 -8.86 -9.45
CA ALA A 235 -8.49 -8.22 -10.70
C ALA A 235 -9.50 -8.50 -11.82
N ASN A 236 -10.02 -9.73 -11.90
CA ASN A 236 -11.08 -10.08 -12.84
C ASN A 236 -12.38 -9.32 -12.51
N ASP A 237 -12.76 -9.20 -11.23
CA ASP A 237 -13.95 -8.43 -10.85
C ASP A 237 -13.83 -6.94 -11.23
N ILE A 238 -12.65 -6.34 -11.03
CA ILE A 238 -12.36 -4.97 -11.46
C ILE A 238 -12.55 -4.85 -12.97
N LYS A 239 -11.94 -5.77 -13.73
CA LYS A 239 -12.03 -5.78 -15.19
C LYS A 239 -13.49 -5.87 -15.64
N ASP A 240 -14.26 -6.80 -15.09
CA ASP A 240 -15.68 -6.98 -15.42
C ASP A 240 -16.50 -5.72 -15.09
N CYS A 241 -16.18 -5.04 -13.99
CA CYS A 241 -16.84 -3.79 -13.62
C CYS A 241 -16.50 -2.66 -14.60
N VAL A 242 -15.23 -2.48 -14.94
CA VAL A 242 -14.78 -1.48 -15.90
C VAL A 242 -15.36 -1.75 -17.29
N GLU A 243 -15.42 -3.00 -17.73
CA GLU A 243 -16.08 -3.38 -18.99
C GLU A 243 -17.59 -3.06 -18.98
N GLN A 244 -18.26 -3.09 -17.82
CA GLN A 244 -19.64 -2.61 -17.70
C GLN A 244 -19.72 -1.08 -17.80
N LEU A 245 -18.81 -0.34 -17.17
CA LEU A 245 -18.78 1.12 -17.26
C LEU A 245 -18.55 1.59 -18.70
N ARG A 246 -17.66 0.91 -19.44
CA ARG A 246 -17.40 1.21 -20.86
C ARG A 246 -18.60 0.99 -21.78
N LYS A 247 -19.60 0.22 -21.34
CA LYS A 247 -20.86 0.00 -22.09
C LYS A 247 -21.92 1.07 -21.82
N LEU A 248 -21.69 1.98 -20.86
CA LEU A 248 -22.67 3.01 -20.53
C LEU A 248 -22.77 4.03 -21.67
N PRO A 249 -23.98 4.29 -22.20
CA PRO A 249 -24.18 5.27 -23.25
C PRO A 249 -23.99 6.69 -22.70
N ASN A 250 -23.39 7.56 -23.51
CA ASN A 250 -23.32 8.99 -23.23
C ASN A 250 -24.59 9.70 -23.73
N PHE A 251 -25.38 10.26 -22.80
CA PHE A 251 -26.57 11.05 -23.12
C PHE A 251 -26.31 12.57 -23.11
N SER A 252 -25.08 12.99 -22.79
CA SER A 252 -24.67 14.39 -22.80
C SER A 252 -24.47 14.88 -24.25
N PRO A 253 -24.70 16.18 -24.53
CA PRO A 253 -24.27 16.79 -25.78
C PRO A 253 -22.74 16.93 -25.91
N TYR A 254 -21.99 16.57 -24.87
CA TYR A 254 -20.53 16.66 -24.82
C TYR A 254 -19.89 15.27 -24.81
N LEU A 255 -18.84 15.08 -25.62
CA LEU A 255 -18.05 13.86 -25.67
C LEU A 255 -17.30 13.62 -24.36
N ILE A 256 -16.81 14.70 -23.75
CA ILE A 256 -16.03 14.67 -22.50
C ILE A 256 -16.69 15.61 -21.51
N CYS A 257 -17.18 15.05 -20.42
CA CYS A 257 -17.93 15.78 -19.41
C CYS A 257 -18.00 14.98 -18.10
N ASN A 258 -18.35 15.65 -17.01
CA ASN A 258 -18.70 14.97 -15.77
C ASN A 258 -20.03 14.21 -15.91
N SER A 259 -20.40 13.45 -14.87
CA SER A 259 -21.64 12.65 -14.82
C SER A 259 -22.95 13.44 -15.02
N LEU A 260 -22.90 14.77 -14.90
CA LEU A 260 -24.03 15.69 -15.10
C LEU A 260 -23.94 16.48 -16.42
N GLY A 261 -22.96 16.18 -17.28
CA GLY A 261 -22.76 16.88 -18.56
C GLY A 261 -21.98 18.21 -18.45
N GLY A 262 -21.39 18.51 -17.29
CA GLY A 262 -20.59 19.71 -17.05
C GLY A 262 -19.08 19.48 -17.18
N ALA A 263 -18.29 20.46 -16.75
CA ALA A 263 -16.83 20.40 -16.77
C ALA A 263 -16.29 19.25 -15.90
N ILE A 264 -15.19 18.65 -16.34
CA ILE A 264 -14.47 17.63 -15.57
C ILE A 264 -13.50 18.31 -14.60
N THR A 265 -13.36 17.74 -13.41
CA THR A 265 -12.38 18.16 -12.40
C THR A 265 -11.35 17.06 -12.24
N ASP A 266 -10.07 17.42 -12.28
CA ASP A 266 -8.92 16.52 -12.06
C ASP A 266 -7.66 17.37 -11.87
N HIS A 267 -6.85 17.08 -10.84
CA HIS A 267 -5.62 17.82 -10.53
C HIS A 267 -4.54 17.73 -11.62
N ARG A 268 -4.69 16.82 -12.58
CA ARG A 268 -3.80 16.69 -13.75
C ARG A 268 -4.18 17.64 -14.88
N ILE A 269 -5.33 18.30 -14.79
CA ILE A 269 -5.76 19.31 -15.75
C ILE A 269 -5.22 20.66 -15.28
N PRO A 270 -4.62 21.49 -16.16
CA PRO A 270 -4.21 22.84 -15.80
C PRO A 270 -5.38 23.65 -15.20
N GLY A 271 -5.25 24.10 -13.95
CA GLY A 271 -6.31 24.81 -13.25
C GLY A 271 -7.41 23.92 -12.64
N ASP A 272 -7.13 22.61 -12.49
CA ASP A 272 -7.96 21.58 -11.84
C ASP A 272 -9.31 21.28 -12.51
N THR A 273 -9.69 22.03 -13.55
CA THR A 273 -10.97 21.91 -14.24
C THR A 273 -10.78 22.06 -15.75
N GLY A 274 -11.46 21.23 -16.54
CA GLY A 274 -11.43 21.30 -18.00
C GLY A 274 -12.79 20.99 -18.63
N GLY A 275 -13.07 21.61 -19.78
CA GLY A 275 -14.27 21.33 -20.57
C GLY A 275 -15.57 21.91 -19.98
N PRO A 276 -16.74 21.33 -20.28
CA PRO A 276 -16.94 20.11 -21.06
C PRO A 276 -16.56 20.31 -22.54
N PHE A 277 -16.15 19.25 -23.23
CA PHE A 277 -15.68 19.30 -24.61
C PHE A 277 -16.65 18.55 -25.54
N LYS A 278 -17.00 19.16 -26.67
CA LYS A 278 -17.89 18.55 -27.66
C LYS A 278 -17.15 17.58 -28.56
N THR A 279 -15.88 17.84 -28.85
CA THR A 279 -15.08 17.06 -29.79
C THR A 279 -13.77 16.60 -29.17
N GLU A 280 -13.20 15.54 -29.74
CA GLU A 280 -11.87 15.06 -29.41
C GLU A 280 -10.81 16.15 -29.65
N THR A 281 -10.94 16.92 -30.73
CA THR A 281 -10.00 18.00 -31.08
C THR A 281 -9.94 19.08 -30.01
N GLU A 282 -11.09 19.56 -29.52
CA GLU A 282 -11.13 20.58 -28.45
C GLU A 282 -10.39 20.13 -27.18
N PHE A 283 -10.46 18.84 -26.85
CA PHE A 283 -9.75 18.27 -25.71
C PHE A 283 -8.27 18.03 -25.99
N ASN A 284 -7.95 17.52 -27.17
CA ASN A 284 -6.57 17.28 -27.58
C ASN A 284 -5.79 18.60 -27.72
N ASP A 285 -6.42 19.69 -28.15
CA ASP A 285 -5.82 21.02 -28.16
C ASP A 285 -5.56 21.52 -26.72
N HIS A 286 -6.43 21.14 -25.77
CA HIS A 286 -6.31 21.53 -24.37
C HIS A 286 -5.21 20.75 -23.61
N LEU A 287 -5.02 19.45 -23.92
CA LEU A 287 -4.07 18.58 -23.19
C LEU A 287 -2.93 18.01 -24.05
N SER A 288 -2.80 18.43 -25.32
CA SER A 288 -1.80 17.96 -26.29
C SER A 288 -1.76 16.42 -26.43
N SER A 289 -2.91 15.76 -26.47
CA SER A 289 -3.03 14.29 -26.61
C SER A 289 -3.56 13.88 -28.00
N HIS A 290 -3.35 12.62 -28.42
CA HIS A 290 -3.91 12.06 -29.65
C HIS A 290 -4.67 10.77 -29.33
N LEU A 291 -5.84 10.89 -28.70
CA LEU A 291 -6.49 9.76 -28.07
C LEU A 291 -7.87 9.48 -28.61
N ARG A 292 -8.10 8.20 -28.87
CA ARG A 292 -9.34 7.67 -29.41
C ARG A 292 -10.02 6.80 -28.36
N HIS A 293 -11.36 6.81 -28.40
CA HIS A 293 -12.28 6.13 -27.49
C HIS A 293 -12.49 6.83 -26.14
N PHE A 294 -13.75 7.15 -25.89
CA PHE A 294 -14.23 7.85 -24.70
C PHE A 294 -15.28 6.98 -24.03
N TYR A 295 -15.10 6.75 -22.75
CA TYR A 295 -15.94 5.87 -21.95
C TYR A 295 -16.34 6.57 -20.66
N PHE A 296 -17.41 6.09 -20.03
CA PHE A 296 -17.71 6.50 -18.67
C PHE A 296 -16.65 5.91 -17.73
N THR A 297 -15.98 6.79 -16.97
CA THR A 297 -14.92 6.44 -16.03
C THR A 297 -15.29 6.89 -14.62
N HIS A 298 -14.89 6.10 -13.61
CA HIS A 298 -14.94 6.51 -12.20
C HIS A 298 -14.04 7.72 -11.97
N SER A 299 -12.87 7.75 -12.60
CA SER A 299 -11.90 8.87 -12.56
C SER A 299 -11.26 9.13 -11.19
N ASP A 300 -11.56 8.29 -10.21
CA ASP A 300 -10.88 8.22 -8.93
C ASP A 300 -10.76 6.78 -8.42
N PHE A 301 -10.19 5.91 -9.27
CA PHE A 301 -10.09 4.47 -9.02
C PHE A 301 -8.98 4.11 -8.01
N HIS A 302 -9.05 4.70 -6.82
CA HIS A 302 -8.06 4.57 -5.76
C HIS A 302 -8.34 3.33 -4.87
N PRO A 303 -7.32 2.64 -4.32
CA PRO A 303 -7.52 1.50 -3.41
C PRO A 303 -8.37 1.80 -2.15
N THR A 304 -8.54 3.06 -1.76
CA THR A 304 -9.43 3.44 -0.66
C THR A 304 -10.91 3.40 -1.06
N ASN A 305 -11.19 3.46 -2.36
CA ASN A 305 -12.53 3.56 -2.93
C ASN A 305 -13.06 2.20 -3.39
N LEU A 306 -12.22 1.17 -3.39
CA LEU A 306 -12.60 -0.21 -3.73
C LEU A 306 -12.81 -1.02 -2.45
N LEU A 307 -14.02 -1.53 -2.29
CA LEU A 307 -14.41 -2.30 -1.12
C LEU A 307 -14.35 -3.79 -1.42
N VAL A 308 -13.66 -4.53 -0.55
CA VAL A 308 -13.49 -5.98 -0.66
C VAL A 308 -14.30 -6.70 0.40
N GLU A 309 -14.91 -7.81 0.00
CA GLU A 309 -15.53 -8.79 0.90
C GLU A 309 -15.00 -10.18 0.50
N ARG A 310 -14.29 -10.85 1.42
CA ARG A 310 -13.74 -12.21 1.20
C ARG A 310 -12.92 -12.34 -0.09
N GLY A 311 -12.03 -11.37 -0.33
CA GLY A 311 -11.14 -11.38 -1.49
C GLY A 311 -11.82 -11.06 -2.81
N ARG A 312 -13.10 -10.66 -2.82
CA ARG A 312 -13.85 -10.28 -4.02
C ARG A 312 -14.30 -8.83 -3.96
N LEU A 313 -14.41 -8.19 -5.12
CA LEU A 313 -14.90 -6.83 -5.21
C LEU A 313 -16.37 -6.80 -4.81
N SER A 314 -16.69 -6.01 -3.79
CA SER A 314 -18.05 -5.90 -3.25
C SER A 314 -18.72 -4.59 -3.68
N ALA A 315 -17.97 -3.49 -3.69
CA ALA A 315 -18.49 -2.18 -4.07
C ALA A 315 -17.37 -1.21 -4.47
N ILE A 316 -17.76 -0.18 -5.22
CA ILE A 316 -16.94 0.98 -5.57
C ILE A 316 -17.67 2.21 -5.06
N VAL A 317 -16.96 3.09 -4.35
CA VAL A 317 -17.49 4.33 -3.77
C VAL A 317 -16.74 5.54 -4.32
N ASP A 318 -17.23 6.73 -3.98
CA ASP A 318 -16.60 8.01 -4.35
C ASP A 318 -16.69 8.40 -5.83
N TRP A 319 -17.90 8.28 -6.38
CA TRP A 319 -18.23 8.55 -7.79
C TRP A 319 -18.30 10.05 -8.14
N GLU A 320 -17.89 10.97 -7.25
CA GLU A 320 -18.06 12.41 -7.47
C GLU A 320 -17.27 12.93 -8.67
N SER A 321 -16.14 12.28 -8.97
CA SER A 321 -15.29 12.60 -10.11
C SER A 321 -15.71 11.89 -11.40
N ALA A 322 -16.73 11.04 -11.36
CA ALA A 322 -17.11 10.22 -12.50
C ALA A 322 -17.60 11.03 -13.70
N GLY A 323 -17.37 10.51 -14.90
CA GLY A 323 -17.75 11.18 -16.16
C GLY A 323 -17.15 10.53 -17.39
N PHE A 324 -17.47 11.07 -18.56
CA PHE A 324 -16.95 10.59 -19.85
C PHE A 324 -15.55 11.15 -20.10
N ARG A 325 -14.57 10.25 -20.26
CA ARG A 325 -13.15 10.57 -20.43
C ARG A 325 -12.46 9.55 -21.35
N PRO A 326 -11.25 9.85 -21.85
CA PRO A 326 -10.48 8.88 -22.63
C PRO A 326 -10.23 7.56 -21.88
N GLU A 327 -10.11 6.45 -22.62
CA GLU A 327 -9.94 5.10 -22.07
C GLU A 327 -8.81 4.96 -21.03
N TYR A 328 -7.65 5.57 -21.30
CA TYR A 328 -6.48 5.46 -20.42
C TYR A 328 -6.67 6.15 -19.06
N TRP A 329 -7.66 7.04 -18.92
CA TRP A 329 -7.81 7.90 -17.75
C TRP A 329 -8.04 7.10 -16.48
N GLU A 330 -8.82 6.02 -16.57
CA GLU A 330 -9.11 5.12 -15.45
C GLU A 330 -7.85 4.40 -14.98
N PHE A 331 -7.10 3.82 -15.93
CA PHE A 331 -5.84 3.12 -15.64
C PHE A 331 -4.81 4.06 -15.04
N ALA A 332 -4.64 5.25 -15.62
CA ALA A 332 -3.70 6.25 -15.13
C ALA A 332 -4.03 6.70 -13.70
N LYS A 333 -5.33 6.86 -13.37
CA LYS A 333 -5.77 7.16 -12.00
C LYS A 333 -5.50 6.02 -11.02
N ALA A 334 -5.77 4.79 -11.45
CA ALA A 334 -5.52 3.60 -10.63
C ALA A 334 -4.04 3.46 -10.28
N MET A 335 -3.14 3.56 -11.27
CA MET A 335 -1.69 3.44 -11.08
C MET A 335 -1.09 4.59 -10.29
N TYR A 336 -1.61 5.82 -10.43
CA TYR A 336 -1.15 6.97 -9.66
C TYR A 336 -1.36 6.74 -8.16
N GLY A 337 -2.51 6.18 -7.77
CA GLY A 337 -2.85 5.85 -6.38
C GLY A 337 -1.94 4.80 -5.73
N THR A 338 -1.24 3.99 -6.52
CA THR A 338 -0.32 2.96 -6.01
C THR A 338 1.14 3.36 -6.08
N MET A 339 1.45 4.61 -6.45
CA MET A 339 2.81 5.06 -6.78
C MET A 339 3.52 4.13 -7.78
N GLY A 340 2.76 3.45 -8.66
CA GLY A 340 3.30 2.57 -9.69
C GLY A 340 3.81 1.20 -9.22
N GLY A 341 3.60 0.81 -7.95
CA GLY A 341 4.11 -0.45 -7.40
C GLY A 341 3.12 -1.25 -6.55
N GLY A 342 3.54 -2.46 -6.21
CA GLY A 342 3.03 -3.26 -5.12
C GLY A 342 1.89 -4.16 -5.50
N VAL A 343 1.34 -4.84 -4.50
CA VAL A 343 0.22 -5.76 -4.67
C VAL A 343 -0.92 -5.11 -5.45
N MET A 344 -1.21 -3.82 -5.19
CA MET A 344 -2.25 -3.10 -5.93
C MET A 344 -1.82 -2.70 -7.34
N GLY A 345 -0.55 -2.32 -7.55
CA GLY A 345 -0.01 -2.07 -8.89
C GLY A 345 -0.13 -3.30 -9.79
N ASP A 346 0.24 -4.48 -9.29
CA ASP A 346 0.12 -5.75 -10.02
C ASP A 346 -1.34 -6.08 -10.36
N ILE A 347 -2.25 -5.90 -9.39
CA ILE A 347 -3.70 -6.12 -9.58
C ILE A 347 -4.24 -5.19 -10.67
N PHE A 348 -3.90 -3.91 -10.63
CA PHE A 348 -4.35 -2.95 -11.64
C PHE A 348 -3.73 -3.21 -13.01
N TRP A 349 -2.44 -3.54 -13.06
CA TRP A 349 -1.79 -3.94 -14.30
C TRP A 349 -2.47 -5.15 -14.92
N ARG A 350 -2.86 -6.14 -14.12
CA ARG A 350 -3.63 -7.30 -14.60
C ARG A 350 -5.04 -6.93 -15.07
N ALA A 351 -5.72 -6.05 -14.34
CA ALA A 351 -7.11 -5.68 -14.65
C ALA A 351 -7.23 -4.81 -15.91
N PHE A 352 -6.29 -3.89 -16.12
CA PHE A 352 -6.34 -2.87 -17.17
C PHE A 352 -5.31 -3.06 -18.29
N GLY A 353 -4.25 -3.83 -18.06
CA GLY A 353 -3.14 -4.00 -18.98
C GLY A 353 -3.53 -4.66 -20.30
N PRO A 354 -2.66 -4.55 -21.33
CA PRO A 354 -2.92 -5.14 -22.63
C PRO A 354 -3.16 -6.64 -22.50
N ARG A 355 -4.20 -7.13 -23.19
CA ARG A 355 -4.45 -8.57 -23.34
C ARG A 355 -3.26 -9.15 -24.10
N VAL A 356 -2.34 -9.82 -23.40
CA VAL A 356 -1.25 -10.59 -24.02
C VAL A 356 -1.85 -11.75 -24.82
#